data_AF-A0A6M2CK70-F1
#
_entry.id   AF-A0A6M2CK70-F1
#
_cell.length_a   1.000
_cell.length_b   1.000
_cell.length_c   1.000
_cell.angle_alpha   90.00
_cell.angle_beta   90.00
_cell.angle_gamma   90.00
#
_symmetry.space_group_name_H-M   'P 1'
#
loop_
_entity.id
_entity.type
_entity.pdbx_description
1 polymer ?
#
loop_
_entity_poly.entity_id
_entity_poly.type
_entity_poly.pdbx_seq_one_letter_code
_entity_poly.pdbx_strand_id
1 'polypeptide(L)'
;MIPQQPIKPWLDSKRAALLAKEKFKMTADNVTELVSYDDRNFKVQLARNDPEWERYPHGFVLKVTNWVESQQTDFLESVSRLMTEVSAQVPCQLPVLSKEGRHFVTDHFSIGGPESTFVKECAIRLFTFLPGRTISRRQVNDRMCLTWGGLLGRIHRAIKEPERYPTLLRRYTPWSLWSVAELDGLLDSTISNCEDKALVRSVLASFAKLEPKLRSLPMAVLHGDLNENNVLTSPMGGNENEDDEVYGVLDWGDVHGGARVMDLAVLLTYVLMAPSSLDRSSEENAGLALTGYLQHVPDEAANLPLLKTLVAARLCQSVVKGLEAFQKNPDNKYVLDTQESGWRCLRRLWDTPDEQLLATWSRVIDGPH
;
A
#
# COMPACT_ATOMS: atom_id res chain seq x y z
N MET A 1 17.30 22.18 8.94
CA MET A 1 16.00 21.53 8.68
C MET A 1 15.21 21.52 9.97
N ILE A 2 14.00 22.08 9.98
CA ILE A 2 13.08 21.94 11.11
C ILE A 2 12.63 20.48 11.11
N PRO A 3 12.77 19.69 12.19
CA PRO A 3 12.21 18.35 12.22
C PRO A 3 10.71 18.47 11.95
N GLN A 4 10.19 17.72 10.97
CA GLN A 4 8.74 17.63 10.75
C GLN A 4 8.10 17.28 12.09
N GLN A 5 7.13 18.10 12.50
CA GLN A 5 6.41 17.88 13.76
C GLN A 5 5.82 16.46 13.75
N PRO A 6 5.82 15.74 14.89
CA PRO A 6 5.19 14.44 14.97
C PRO A 6 3.73 14.57 14.50
N ILE A 7 3.26 13.57 13.73
CA ILE A 7 1.88 13.55 13.22
C ILE A 7 1.03 12.44 13.86
N LYS A 8 1.70 11.44 14.46
CA LYS A 8 1.07 10.25 15.01
C LYS A 8 0.36 10.52 16.34
N PRO A 9 -0.92 10.16 16.47
CA PRO A 9 -1.65 10.30 17.72
C PRO A 9 -1.21 9.25 18.75
N TRP A 10 -1.31 9.61 20.01
CA TRP A 10 -1.09 8.71 21.13
C TRP A 10 -2.42 8.33 21.79
N LEU A 11 -2.58 7.03 22.00
CA LEU A 11 -3.61 6.41 22.83
C LEU A 11 -3.16 4.98 23.18
N ASP A 12 -3.69 4.42 24.26
CA ASP A 12 -3.48 3.04 24.67
C ASP A 12 -4.68 2.13 24.31
N SER A 13 -4.52 0.82 24.51
CA SER A 13 -5.59 -0.16 24.29
C SER A 13 -6.86 0.13 25.09
N LYS A 14 -6.74 0.73 26.30
CA LYS A 14 -7.90 1.09 27.13
C LYS A 14 -8.71 2.20 26.48
N ARG A 15 -8.05 3.27 26.02
CA ARG A 15 -8.71 4.35 25.29
C ARG A 15 -9.30 3.86 23.99
N ALA A 16 -8.62 2.98 23.25
CA ALA A 16 -9.15 2.37 22.04
C ALA A 16 -10.42 1.54 22.31
N ALA A 17 -10.45 0.73 23.38
CA ALA A 17 -11.65 0.00 23.80
C ALA A 17 -12.83 0.93 24.14
N LEU A 18 -12.55 2.03 24.85
CA LEU A 18 -13.56 3.05 25.16
C LEU A 18 -14.12 3.69 23.88
N LEU A 19 -13.26 4.06 22.92
CA LEU A 19 -13.69 4.65 21.65
C LEU A 19 -14.55 3.69 20.83
N ALA A 20 -14.18 2.41 20.77
CA ALA A 20 -14.99 1.38 20.09
C ALA A 20 -16.41 1.31 20.68
N LYS A 21 -16.52 1.31 22.01
CA LYS A 21 -17.82 1.30 22.70
C LYS A 21 -18.60 2.60 22.52
N GLU A 22 -17.97 3.73 22.80
CA GLU A 22 -18.63 5.04 22.85
C GLU A 22 -19.01 5.57 21.47
N LYS A 23 -18.22 5.28 20.44
CA LYS A 23 -18.40 5.84 19.09
C LYS A 23 -19.02 4.85 18.12
N PHE A 24 -18.86 3.54 18.32
CA PHE A 24 -19.33 2.51 17.38
C PHE A 24 -20.26 1.46 18.00
N LYS A 25 -20.58 1.57 19.30
CA LYS A 25 -21.40 0.59 20.05
C LYS A 25 -20.80 -0.83 20.06
N MET A 26 -19.47 -0.93 19.94
CA MET A 26 -18.76 -2.21 19.93
C MET A 26 -18.10 -2.48 21.30
N THR A 27 -18.50 -3.55 21.97
CA THR A 27 -17.93 -3.97 23.25
C THR A 27 -16.75 -4.90 23.01
N ALA A 28 -15.55 -4.46 23.35
CA ALA A 28 -14.32 -5.23 23.18
C ALA A 28 -14.07 -6.19 24.34
N ASP A 29 -13.66 -7.41 24.03
CA ASP A 29 -13.04 -8.36 24.98
C ASP A 29 -11.54 -8.07 25.12
N ASN A 30 -10.89 -7.88 23.97
CA ASN A 30 -9.46 -7.65 23.87
C ASN A 30 -9.17 -6.59 22.81
N VAL A 31 -8.17 -5.74 23.09
CA VAL A 31 -7.68 -4.71 22.17
C VAL A 31 -6.16 -4.77 22.09
N THR A 32 -5.66 -5.03 20.89
CA THR A 32 -4.22 -5.21 20.62
C THR A 32 -3.75 -4.16 19.63
N GLU A 33 -2.69 -3.42 19.95
CA GLU A 33 -2.07 -2.48 19.02
C GLU A 33 -1.48 -3.24 17.81
N LEU A 34 -1.74 -2.72 16.61
CA LEU A 34 -1.17 -3.22 15.37
C LEU A 34 0.00 -2.33 14.96
N VAL A 35 0.99 -2.92 14.29
CA VAL A 35 2.10 -2.15 13.71
C VAL A 35 1.54 -1.12 12.73
N SER A 36 1.98 0.13 12.87
CA SER A 36 1.54 1.25 12.05
C SER A 36 2.64 2.31 11.98
N TYR A 37 2.68 3.06 10.88
CA TYR A 37 3.68 4.12 10.68
C TYR A 37 3.13 5.47 11.19
N ASP A 38 2.32 6.16 10.39
CA ASP A 38 1.80 7.51 10.70
C ASP A 38 0.55 7.50 11.58
N ASP A 39 -0.31 6.50 11.42
CA ASP A 39 -1.56 6.35 12.14
C ASP A 39 -1.41 5.48 13.39
N ARG A 40 -2.42 5.40 14.25
CA ARG A 40 -2.45 4.43 15.36
C ARG A 40 -3.58 3.43 15.17
N ASN A 41 -3.23 2.14 15.03
CA ASN A 41 -4.16 1.07 14.67
C ASN A 41 -4.29 0.05 15.80
N PHE A 42 -5.51 -0.43 16.05
CA PHE A 42 -5.79 -1.47 17.03
C PHE A 42 -6.71 -2.53 16.45
N LYS A 43 -6.40 -3.80 16.68
CA LYS A 43 -7.35 -4.90 16.53
C LYS A 43 -8.28 -4.90 17.73
N VAL A 44 -9.58 -4.87 17.48
CA VAL A 44 -10.65 -4.91 18.48
C VAL A 44 -11.38 -6.24 18.33
N GLN A 45 -11.13 -7.17 19.24
CA GLN A 45 -11.89 -8.43 19.33
C GLN A 45 -13.14 -8.19 20.18
N LEU A 46 -14.32 -8.50 19.63
CA LEU A 46 -15.58 -8.31 20.35
C LEU A 46 -15.75 -9.32 21.49
N ALA A 47 -16.41 -8.88 22.56
CA ALA A 47 -16.90 -9.74 23.63
C ALA A 47 -17.97 -10.70 23.10
N ARG A 48 -17.97 -11.94 23.61
CA ARG A 48 -18.93 -12.97 23.16
C ARG A 48 -20.40 -12.60 23.38
N ASN A 49 -20.67 -11.68 24.29
CA ASN A 49 -22.01 -11.15 24.58
C ASN A 49 -22.34 -9.87 23.79
N ASP A 50 -21.43 -9.39 22.93
CA ASP A 50 -21.72 -8.27 22.05
C ASP A 50 -22.67 -8.73 20.92
N PRO A 51 -23.77 -7.99 20.62
CA PRO A 51 -24.73 -8.39 19.58
C PRO A 51 -24.12 -8.59 18.19
N GLU A 52 -23.01 -7.92 17.89
CA GLU A 52 -22.36 -7.98 16.58
C GLU A 52 -21.30 -9.10 16.49
N TRP A 53 -21.06 -9.85 17.58
CA TRP A 53 -20.02 -10.89 17.64
C TRP A 53 -20.22 -12.00 16.60
N GLU A 54 -21.46 -12.51 16.45
CA GLU A 54 -21.75 -13.57 15.48
C GLU A 54 -21.53 -13.10 14.03
N ARG A 55 -21.81 -11.82 13.76
CA ARG A 55 -21.64 -11.23 12.43
C ARG A 55 -20.19 -10.92 12.11
N TYR A 56 -19.40 -10.53 13.11
CA TYR A 56 -18.00 -10.14 12.97
C TYR A 56 -17.11 -10.93 13.94
N PRO A 57 -16.97 -12.26 13.74
CA PRO A 57 -16.26 -13.13 14.69
C PRO A 57 -14.77 -12.80 14.80
N HIS A 58 -14.18 -12.21 13.76
CA HIS A 58 -12.78 -11.77 13.74
C HIS A 58 -12.56 -10.35 14.28
N GLY A 59 -13.64 -9.65 14.63
CA GLY A 59 -13.61 -8.30 15.17
C GLY A 59 -13.35 -7.22 14.12
N PHE A 60 -12.72 -6.14 14.58
CA PHE A 60 -12.53 -4.90 13.82
C PHE A 60 -11.09 -4.38 13.90
N VAL A 61 -10.77 -3.42 13.05
CA VAL A 61 -9.61 -2.54 13.17
C VAL A 61 -10.11 -1.13 13.49
N LEU A 62 -9.77 -0.63 14.68
CA LEU A 62 -9.95 0.77 15.04
C LEU A 62 -8.69 1.53 14.64
N LYS A 63 -8.84 2.52 13.77
CA LYS A 63 -7.76 3.35 13.23
C LYS A 63 -7.98 4.79 13.67
N VAL A 64 -6.99 5.37 14.32
CA VAL A 64 -6.90 6.81 14.57
C VAL A 64 -5.92 7.39 13.56
N THR A 65 -6.45 8.07 12.56
CA THR A 65 -5.67 8.70 11.48
C THR A 65 -4.83 9.84 12.04
N ASN A 66 -3.62 10.02 11.52
CA ASN A 66 -2.73 11.12 11.87
C ASN A 66 -3.41 12.49 11.74
N TRP A 67 -3.01 13.47 12.54
CA TRP A 67 -3.78 14.72 12.65
C TRP A 67 -3.79 15.55 11.37
N VAL A 68 -2.75 15.42 10.53
CA VAL A 68 -2.64 16.17 9.26
C VAL A 68 -3.64 15.63 8.24
N GLU A 69 -3.66 14.30 8.04
CA GLU A 69 -4.63 13.67 7.15
C GLU A 69 -6.06 13.71 7.70
N SER A 70 -6.22 13.77 9.02
CA SER A 70 -7.53 13.94 9.66
C SER A 70 -8.24 15.24 9.26
N GLN A 71 -7.49 16.25 8.78
CA GLN A 71 -8.07 17.49 8.24
C GLN A 71 -8.63 17.31 6.81
N GLN A 72 -8.31 16.20 6.14
CA GLN A 72 -8.75 15.92 4.77
C GLN A 72 -10.06 15.11 4.79
N THR A 73 -11.12 15.67 5.35
CA THR A 73 -12.41 14.98 5.55
C THR A 73 -12.99 14.42 4.25
N ASP A 74 -12.93 15.17 3.16
CA ASP A 74 -13.43 14.75 1.84
C ASP A 74 -12.70 13.51 1.32
N PHE A 75 -11.41 13.38 1.61
CA PHE A 75 -10.64 12.18 1.30
C PHE A 75 -11.13 11.00 2.14
N LEU A 76 -11.28 11.17 3.46
CA LEU A 76 -11.75 10.11 4.36
C LEU A 76 -13.14 9.58 3.98
N GLU A 77 -14.06 10.47 3.57
CA GLU A 77 -15.38 10.07 3.08
C GLU A 77 -15.29 9.37 1.73
N SER A 78 -14.55 9.95 0.79
CA SER A 78 -14.40 9.40 -0.57
C SER A 78 -13.79 8.00 -0.55
N VAL A 79 -12.72 7.80 0.23
CA VAL A 79 -12.07 6.49 0.32
C VAL A 79 -12.96 5.46 1.03
N SER A 80 -13.77 5.87 2.01
CA SER A 80 -14.70 4.94 2.68
C SER A 80 -15.82 4.49 1.73
N ARG A 81 -16.31 5.40 0.87
CA ARG A 81 -17.27 5.06 -0.19
C ARG A 81 -16.64 4.13 -1.24
N LEU A 82 -15.42 4.43 -1.67
CA LEU A 82 -14.66 3.59 -2.60
C LEU A 82 -14.47 2.17 -2.06
N MET A 83 -14.03 2.03 -0.81
CA MET A 83 -13.85 0.73 -0.16
C MET A 83 -15.16 -0.07 -0.13
N THR A 84 -16.28 0.61 0.15
CA THR A 84 -17.61 -0.03 0.12
C THR A 84 -17.96 -0.53 -1.28
N GLU A 85 -17.71 0.25 -2.34
CA GLU A 85 -17.93 -0.19 -3.73
C GLU A 85 -17.03 -1.39 -4.10
N VAL A 86 -15.73 -1.29 -3.82
CA VAL A 86 -14.75 -2.31 -4.18
C VAL A 86 -15.00 -3.63 -3.45
N SER A 87 -15.43 -3.57 -2.19
CA SER A 87 -15.71 -4.75 -1.36
C SER A 87 -16.74 -5.72 -1.94
N ALA A 88 -17.60 -5.25 -2.86
CA ALA A 88 -18.58 -6.08 -3.53
C ALA A 88 -17.95 -7.13 -4.46
N GLN A 89 -16.69 -6.94 -4.87
CA GLN A 89 -15.98 -7.80 -5.83
C GLN A 89 -14.60 -8.25 -5.34
N VAL A 90 -14.00 -7.50 -4.42
CA VAL A 90 -12.65 -7.74 -3.91
C VAL A 90 -12.68 -7.83 -2.39
N PRO A 91 -12.14 -8.91 -1.79
CA PRO A 91 -11.97 -8.98 -0.34
C PRO A 91 -11.10 -7.82 0.16
N CYS A 92 -11.70 -6.92 0.93
CA CYS A 92 -11.00 -5.80 1.58
C CYS A 92 -11.68 -5.46 2.90
N GLN A 93 -11.05 -4.59 3.68
CA GLN A 93 -11.65 -4.06 4.89
C GLN A 93 -12.90 -3.24 4.56
N LEU A 94 -13.99 -3.43 5.30
CA LEU A 94 -15.23 -2.67 5.15
C LEU A 94 -15.31 -1.55 6.19
N PRO A 95 -15.51 -0.29 5.78
CA PRO A 95 -15.77 0.80 6.72
C PRO A 95 -17.08 0.57 7.49
N VAL A 96 -17.02 0.72 8.82
CA VAL A 96 -18.17 0.60 9.72
C VAL A 96 -18.63 1.98 10.14
N LEU A 97 -19.94 2.23 10.03
CA LEU A 97 -20.52 3.51 10.44
C LEU A 97 -20.49 3.66 11.97
N SER A 98 -20.25 4.88 12.42
CA SER A 98 -20.38 5.27 13.83
C SER A 98 -21.82 5.17 14.31
N LYS A 99 -22.03 5.34 15.62
CA LYS A 99 -23.37 5.41 16.21
C LYS A 99 -24.23 6.55 15.65
N GLU A 100 -23.61 7.59 15.09
CA GLU A 100 -24.26 8.71 14.40
C GLU A 100 -24.39 8.49 12.88
N GLY A 101 -24.05 7.31 12.37
CA GLY A 101 -24.17 6.99 10.94
C GLY A 101 -23.08 7.60 10.07
N ARG A 102 -21.91 7.96 10.63
CA ARG A 102 -20.78 8.56 9.89
C ARG A 102 -19.65 7.55 9.66
N HIS A 103 -18.93 7.66 8.54
CA HIS A 103 -17.76 6.80 8.26
C HIS A 103 -16.54 7.08 9.16
N PHE A 104 -16.51 8.25 9.79
CA PHE A 104 -15.54 8.61 10.80
C PHE A 104 -16.17 9.57 11.82
N VAL A 105 -15.57 9.64 13.00
CA VAL A 105 -15.84 10.66 14.01
C VAL A 105 -14.51 11.25 14.44
N THR A 106 -14.52 12.35 15.19
CA THR A 106 -13.29 12.97 15.69
C THR A 106 -13.21 12.95 17.21
N ASP A 107 -11.98 13.01 17.70
CA ASP A 107 -11.65 13.26 19.11
C ASP A 107 -10.25 13.90 19.20
N HIS A 108 -9.88 14.40 20.36
CA HIS A 108 -8.60 15.06 20.60
C HIS A 108 -7.57 14.09 21.18
N PHE A 109 -6.37 14.10 20.60
CA PHE A 109 -5.26 13.23 21.00
C PHE A 109 -3.97 14.03 21.17
N SER A 110 -3.18 13.66 22.17
CA SER A 110 -1.78 14.07 22.27
C SER A 110 -0.98 13.49 21.11
N ILE A 111 -0.07 14.28 20.55
CA ILE A 111 0.68 13.92 19.35
C ILE A 111 2.14 13.64 19.68
N GLY A 112 2.66 12.51 19.21
CA GLY A 112 4.05 12.09 19.45
C GLY A 112 4.30 11.41 20.80
N GLY A 113 3.33 11.36 21.72
CA GLY A 113 3.46 10.64 22.99
C GLY A 113 2.40 10.99 24.04
N PRO A 114 2.33 10.21 25.14
CA PRO A 114 1.33 10.40 26.20
C PRO A 114 1.46 11.73 26.94
N GLU A 115 2.69 12.19 27.14
CA GLU A 115 3.00 13.41 27.88
C GLU A 115 3.06 14.65 26.97
N SER A 116 2.74 14.50 25.69
CA SER A 116 2.76 15.61 24.75
C SER A 116 1.62 16.59 25.04
N THR A 117 1.99 17.86 25.18
CA THR A 117 1.06 18.99 25.29
C THR A 117 0.50 19.43 23.94
N PHE A 118 1.05 18.90 22.84
CA PHE A 118 0.57 19.16 21.49
C PHE A 118 -0.62 18.25 21.20
N VAL A 119 -1.82 18.79 21.42
CA VAL A 119 -3.09 18.08 21.22
C VAL A 119 -3.72 18.50 19.90
N LYS A 120 -4.18 17.51 19.12
CA LYS A 120 -4.85 17.74 17.83
C LYS A 120 -6.08 16.89 17.69
N GLU A 121 -7.05 17.43 16.95
CA GLU A 121 -8.21 16.66 16.51
C GLU A 121 -7.78 15.62 15.47
N CYS A 122 -8.13 14.36 15.71
CA CYS A 122 -7.84 13.24 14.81
C CYS A 122 -9.13 12.47 14.49
N ALA A 123 -9.18 11.94 13.27
CA ALA A 123 -10.28 11.10 12.81
C ALA A 123 -10.14 9.67 13.35
N ILE A 124 -11.23 9.14 13.90
CA ILE A 124 -11.37 7.77 14.38
C ILE A 124 -12.28 7.04 13.40
N ARG A 125 -11.78 5.92 12.89
CA ARG A 125 -12.40 5.08 11.86
C ARG A 125 -12.44 3.65 12.37
N LEU A 126 -13.48 2.92 12.00
CA LEU A 126 -13.61 1.50 12.31
C LEU A 126 -13.78 0.73 11.01
N PHE A 127 -13.07 -0.38 10.88
CA PHE A 127 -13.16 -1.26 9.73
C PHE A 127 -13.34 -2.71 10.17
N THR A 128 -13.97 -3.55 9.36
CA THR A 128 -13.96 -5.00 9.60
C THR A 128 -12.53 -5.54 9.61
N PHE A 129 -12.26 -6.52 10.47
CA PHE A 129 -11.00 -7.23 10.45
C PHE A 129 -11.04 -8.31 9.36
N LEU A 130 -10.09 -8.25 8.42
CA LEU A 130 -9.92 -9.26 7.39
C LEU A 130 -8.88 -10.30 7.88
N PRO A 131 -9.23 -11.58 8.08
CA PRO A 131 -8.29 -12.59 8.58
C PRO A 131 -7.24 -12.94 7.54
N GLY A 132 -6.06 -13.40 7.94
CA GLY A 132 -5.04 -13.83 6.99
C GLY A 132 -3.64 -13.45 7.44
N ARG A 133 -2.67 -13.71 6.58
CA ARG A 133 -1.26 -13.40 6.82
C ARG A 133 -0.76 -12.47 5.72
N THR A 134 0.00 -11.45 6.09
CA THR A 134 0.72 -10.65 5.09
C THR A 134 1.79 -11.50 4.41
N ILE A 135 2.26 -11.09 3.24
CA ILE A 135 3.38 -11.75 2.57
C ILE A 135 4.69 -11.41 3.26
N SER A 136 4.80 -10.21 3.87
CA SER A 136 5.97 -9.69 4.59
C SER A 136 7.01 -10.75 4.99
N ARG A 137 8.21 -10.65 4.38
CA ARG A 137 9.39 -11.53 4.61
C ARG A 137 9.22 -13.01 4.24
N ARG A 138 8.10 -13.41 3.64
CA ARG A 138 7.89 -14.75 3.10
C ARG A 138 8.37 -14.82 1.66
N GLN A 139 8.84 -15.99 1.28
CA GLN A 139 9.14 -16.30 -0.10
C GLN A 139 7.84 -16.38 -0.90
N VAL A 140 7.82 -15.74 -2.07
CA VAL A 140 6.67 -15.82 -2.98
C VAL A 140 6.76 -17.06 -3.87
N ASN A 141 5.61 -17.71 -4.08
CA ASN A 141 5.44 -18.80 -5.05
C ASN A 141 4.62 -18.32 -6.27
N ASP A 142 4.44 -19.20 -7.24
CA ASP A 142 3.77 -18.92 -8.51
C ASP A 142 2.35 -18.41 -8.31
N ARG A 143 1.61 -19.13 -7.46
CA ARG A 143 0.22 -18.85 -7.14
C ARG A 143 0.09 -17.49 -6.47
N MET A 144 0.97 -17.16 -5.54
CA MET A 144 1.02 -15.84 -4.90
C MET A 144 1.27 -14.76 -5.94
N CYS A 145 2.27 -14.89 -6.82
CA CYS A 145 2.54 -13.88 -7.84
C CYS A 145 1.33 -13.67 -8.77
N LEU A 146 0.76 -14.74 -9.32
CA LEU A 146 -0.43 -14.71 -10.17
C LEU A 146 -1.60 -14.02 -9.45
N THR A 147 -1.92 -14.45 -8.23
CA THR A 147 -3.09 -13.94 -7.49
C THR A 147 -2.88 -12.52 -6.97
N TRP A 148 -1.64 -12.10 -6.71
CA TRP A 148 -1.30 -10.72 -6.34
C TRP A 148 -1.53 -9.76 -7.51
N GLY A 149 -1.09 -10.14 -8.71
CA GLY A 149 -1.45 -9.47 -9.96
C GLY A 149 -2.96 -9.42 -10.20
N GLY A 150 -3.61 -10.56 -10.06
CA GLY A 150 -5.05 -10.70 -10.23
C GLY A 150 -5.85 -9.83 -9.24
N LEU A 151 -5.39 -9.71 -8.00
CA LEU A 151 -5.99 -8.84 -6.99
C LEU A 151 -6.01 -7.38 -7.47
N LEU A 152 -4.89 -6.84 -7.97
CA LEU A 152 -4.84 -5.48 -8.51
C LEU A 152 -5.77 -5.31 -9.72
N GLY A 153 -5.78 -6.29 -10.63
CA GLY A 153 -6.64 -6.28 -11.81
C GLY A 153 -8.13 -6.24 -11.42
N ARG A 154 -8.52 -7.02 -10.41
CA ARG A 154 -9.89 -6.99 -9.86
C ARG A 154 -10.21 -5.66 -9.17
N ILE A 155 -9.27 -5.04 -8.46
CA ILE A 155 -9.47 -3.69 -7.88
C ILE A 155 -9.77 -2.68 -8.99
N HIS A 156 -8.94 -2.61 -10.03
CA HIS A 156 -9.17 -1.70 -11.16
C HIS A 156 -10.51 -1.97 -11.88
N ARG A 157 -10.94 -3.23 -11.97
CA ARG A 157 -12.24 -3.59 -12.55
C ARG A 157 -13.43 -3.28 -11.65
N ALA A 158 -13.22 -3.30 -10.33
CA ALA A 158 -14.27 -3.01 -9.36
C ALA A 158 -14.66 -1.53 -9.37
N ILE A 159 -13.71 -0.63 -9.68
CA ILE A 159 -13.90 0.81 -9.79
C ILE A 159 -14.38 1.16 -11.20
N LYS A 160 -15.70 1.18 -11.41
CA LYS A 160 -16.27 1.32 -12.77
C LYS A 160 -16.27 2.75 -13.31
N GLU A 161 -16.45 3.73 -12.43
CA GLU A 161 -16.59 5.16 -12.77
C GLU A 161 -15.67 5.99 -11.88
N PRO A 162 -14.35 6.05 -12.17
CA PRO A 162 -13.36 6.81 -11.39
C PRO A 162 -13.77 8.28 -11.16
N GLU A 163 -14.49 8.88 -12.11
CA GLU A 163 -14.95 10.27 -12.09
C GLU A 163 -15.92 10.57 -10.93
N ARG A 164 -16.53 9.54 -10.34
CA ARG A 164 -17.34 9.67 -9.10
C ARG A 164 -16.49 10.02 -7.87
N TYR A 165 -15.17 9.93 -7.99
CA TYR A 165 -14.21 10.17 -6.91
C TYR A 165 -13.25 11.33 -7.24
N PRO A 166 -13.74 12.55 -7.55
CA PRO A 166 -12.89 13.66 -8.00
C PRO A 166 -11.84 14.07 -6.96
N THR A 167 -12.16 13.94 -5.66
CA THR A 167 -11.22 14.18 -4.56
C THR A 167 -10.04 13.21 -4.60
N LEU A 168 -10.29 11.93 -4.88
CA LEU A 168 -9.23 10.92 -4.99
C LEU A 168 -8.40 11.13 -6.26
N LEU A 169 -9.06 11.46 -7.37
CA LEU A 169 -8.38 11.71 -8.65
C LEU A 169 -7.41 12.91 -8.60
N ARG A 170 -7.71 13.92 -7.77
CA ARG A 170 -6.88 15.13 -7.61
C ARG A 170 -5.96 15.07 -6.39
N ARG A 171 -6.01 13.99 -5.62
CA ARG A 171 -5.24 13.87 -4.38
C ARG A 171 -3.75 13.84 -4.68
N TYR A 172 -3.03 14.65 -3.92
CA TYR A 172 -1.60 14.55 -3.81
C TYR A 172 -1.26 13.62 -2.64
N THR A 173 -0.45 12.60 -2.89
CA THR A 173 0.27 11.85 -1.86
C THR A 173 1.75 11.86 -2.24
N PRO A 174 2.67 12.10 -1.29
CA PRO A 174 4.08 12.06 -1.59
C PRO A 174 4.50 10.69 -2.11
N TRP A 175 3.78 9.61 -1.80
CA TRP A 175 4.03 8.25 -2.28
C TRP A 175 3.49 7.97 -3.68
N SER A 176 2.84 8.94 -4.32
CA SER A 176 2.46 8.82 -5.73
C SER A 176 3.70 8.82 -6.63
N LEU A 177 3.62 8.12 -7.77
CA LEU A 177 4.64 8.26 -8.81
C LEU A 177 4.71 9.68 -9.38
N TRP A 178 3.65 10.49 -9.25
CA TRP A 178 3.70 11.92 -9.62
C TRP A 178 4.70 12.72 -8.78
N SER A 179 5.06 12.26 -7.58
CA SER A 179 6.02 12.91 -6.68
C SER A 179 7.46 12.42 -6.88
N VAL A 180 7.74 11.58 -7.87
CA VAL A 180 9.09 11.05 -8.12
C VAL A 180 10.11 12.15 -8.42
N ALA A 181 9.71 13.22 -9.11
CA ALA A 181 10.60 14.35 -9.41
C ALA A 181 11.10 15.06 -8.14
N GLU A 182 10.33 15.02 -7.05
CA GLU A 182 10.69 15.65 -5.77
C GLU A 182 11.89 14.96 -5.09
N LEU A 183 12.22 13.73 -5.49
CA LEU A 183 13.33 12.98 -4.93
C LEU A 183 14.68 13.65 -5.19
N ASP A 184 14.85 14.40 -6.30
CA ASP A 184 16.13 15.05 -6.63
C ASP A 184 16.60 16.00 -5.51
N GLY A 185 15.65 16.72 -4.89
CA GLY A 185 15.91 17.62 -3.76
C GLY A 185 16.33 16.91 -2.47
N LEU A 186 16.14 15.59 -2.37
CA LEU A 186 16.51 14.78 -1.21
C LEU A 186 17.83 14.04 -1.40
N LEU A 187 18.34 13.89 -2.63
CA LEU A 187 19.46 12.99 -2.91
C LEU A 187 20.73 13.41 -2.20
N ASP A 188 21.02 14.71 -2.15
CA ASP A 188 22.28 15.21 -1.61
C ASP A 188 22.36 15.15 -0.08
N SER A 189 21.22 15.21 0.61
CA SER A 189 21.13 15.00 2.06
C SER A 189 20.99 13.53 2.47
N THR A 190 20.48 12.69 1.57
CA THR A 190 20.06 11.32 1.93
C THR A 190 21.04 10.24 1.48
N ILE A 191 21.65 10.39 0.30
CA ILE A 191 22.55 9.40 -0.28
C ILE A 191 23.98 9.94 -0.20
N SER A 192 24.93 9.13 0.29
CA SER A 192 26.35 9.53 0.30
C SER A 192 27.12 9.05 -0.94
N ASN A 193 26.77 7.89 -1.50
CA ASN A 193 27.45 7.30 -2.65
C ASN A 193 27.11 8.06 -3.95
N CYS A 194 28.13 8.52 -4.68
CA CYS A 194 27.96 9.31 -5.91
C CYS A 194 27.37 8.51 -7.08
N GLU A 195 27.70 7.23 -7.20
CA GLU A 195 27.18 6.33 -8.24
C GLU A 195 25.68 6.09 -8.02
N ASP A 196 25.27 5.87 -6.78
CA ASP A 196 23.85 5.71 -6.42
C ASP A 196 23.04 6.99 -6.68
N LYS A 197 23.60 8.17 -6.41
CA LYS A 197 22.98 9.45 -6.81
C LYS A 197 22.83 9.56 -8.32
N ALA A 198 23.88 9.21 -9.07
CA ALA A 198 23.86 9.28 -10.53
C ALA A 198 22.83 8.29 -11.11
N LEU A 199 22.74 7.08 -10.55
CA LEU A 199 21.74 6.09 -10.90
C LEU A 199 20.33 6.63 -10.69
N VAL A 200 20.02 7.15 -9.50
CA VAL A 200 18.69 7.73 -9.22
C VAL A 200 18.39 8.88 -10.19
N ARG A 201 19.31 9.83 -10.38
CA ARG A 201 19.11 10.94 -11.35
C ARG A 201 18.86 10.46 -12.77
N SER A 202 19.52 9.37 -13.20
CA SER A 202 19.28 8.78 -14.52
C SER A 202 17.86 8.23 -14.67
N VAL A 203 17.32 7.59 -13.62
CA VAL A 203 15.94 7.12 -13.57
C VAL A 203 14.96 8.28 -13.56
N LEU A 204 15.21 9.32 -12.75
CA LEU A 204 14.38 10.53 -12.71
C LEU A 204 14.31 11.22 -14.08
N ALA A 205 15.43 11.30 -14.80
CA ALA A 205 15.47 11.88 -16.14
C ALA A 205 14.65 11.05 -17.15
N SER A 206 14.69 9.72 -17.07
CA SER A 206 13.86 8.84 -17.90
C SER A 206 12.38 8.94 -17.55
N PHE A 207 12.04 9.03 -16.25
CA PHE A 207 10.67 9.24 -15.81
C PHE A 207 10.10 10.58 -16.31
N ALA A 208 10.87 11.66 -16.22
CA ALA A 208 10.45 12.99 -16.70
C ALA A 208 10.13 13.00 -18.20
N LYS A 209 10.85 12.23 -19.02
CA LYS A 209 10.55 12.05 -20.45
C LYS A 209 9.25 11.26 -20.69
N LEU A 210 8.92 10.34 -19.78
CA LEU A 210 7.74 9.49 -19.86
C LEU A 210 6.47 10.17 -19.34
N GLU A 211 6.60 11.12 -18.40
CA GLU A 211 5.49 11.77 -17.71
C GLU A 211 4.41 12.34 -18.65
N PRO A 212 4.72 13.05 -19.77
CA PRO A 212 3.70 13.54 -20.69
C PRO A 212 2.82 12.43 -21.28
N LYS A 213 3.42 11.27 -21.60
CA LYS A 213 2.67 10.10 -22.10
C LYS A 213 1.77 9.54 -21.00
N LEU A 214 2.25 9.44 -19.76
CA LEU A 214 1.43 8.98 -18.62
C LEU A 214 0.23 9.89 -18.40
N ARG A 215 0.40 11.21 -18.52
CA ARG A 215 -0.68 12.19 -18.40
C ARG A 215 -1.71 12.13 -19.53
N SER A 216 -1.34 11.58 -20.69
CA SER A 216 -2.29 11.35 -21.80
C SER A 216 -3.07 10.04 -21.69
N LEU A 217 -2.67 9.11 -20.81
CA LEU A 217 -3.39 7.88 -20.59
C LEU A 217 -4.70 8.13 -19.81
N PRO A 218 -5.72 7.26 -19.95
CA PRO A 218 -6.93 7.36 -19.16
C PRO A 218 -6.64 7.40 -17.67
N MET A 219 -7.29 8.32 -16.97
CA MET A 219 -7.15 8.48 -15.53
C MET A 219 -7.99 7.44 -14.79
N ALA A 220 -7.41 6.81 -13.78
CA ALA A 220 -8.05 5.86 -12.89
C ALA A 220 -7.79 6.25 -11.43
N VAL A 221 -8.61 5.71 -10.52
CA VAL A 221 -8.30 5.70 -9.09
C VAL A 221 -7.38 4.51 -8.81
N LEU A 222 -6.21 4.79 -8.26
CA LEU A 222 -5.16 3.82 -7.96
C LEU A 222 -5.16 3.50 -6.46
N HIS A 223 -4.81 2.27 -6.09
CA HIS A 223 -4.55 1.89 -4.71
C HIS A 223 -3.33 2.63 -4.15
N GLY A 224 -2.24 2.66 -4.92
CA GLY A 224 -1.05 3.47 -4.65
C GLY A 224 0.02 2.80 -3.77
N ASP A 225 -0.33 1.73 -3.03
CA ASP A 225 0.62 1.03 -2.15
C ASP A 225 0.32 -0.47 -1.97
N LEU A 226 0.14 -1.21 -3.07
CA LEU A 226 -0.18 -2.66 -3.02
C LEU A 226 1.06 -3.54 -2.74
N ASN A 227 1.77 -3.25 -1.65
CA ASN A 227 3.00 -3.93 -1.21
C ASN A 227 2.73 -5.21 -0.39
N GLU A 228 3.79 -5.95 -0.04
CA GLU A 228 3.74 -7.25 0.64
C GLU A 228 3.15 -7.21 2.06
N ASN A 229 3.08 -6.03 2.68
CA ASN A 229 2.46 -5.82 3.99
C ASN A 229 0.97 -5.45 3.87
N ASN A 230 0.54 -5.00 2.71
CA ASN A 230 -0.81 -4.51 2.45
C ASN A 230 -1.69 -5.51 1.68
N VAL A 231 -1.20 -6.73 1.47
CA VAL A 231 -1.99 -7.83 0.92
C VAL A 231 -2.04 -9.00 1.88
N LEU A 232 -3.16 -9.71 1.89
CA LEU A 232 -3.38 -10.88 2.71
C LEU A 232 -3.43 -12.14 1.87
N THR A 233 -2.76 -13.16 2.40
CA THR A 233 -2.81 -14.54 1.94
C THR A 233 -3.80 -15.33 2.78
N SER A 234 -4.52 -16.25 2.13
CA SER A 234 -5.35 -17.25 2.79
C SER A 234 -4.73 -18.63 2.55
N PRO A 235 -4.57 -19.47 3.58
CA PRO A 235 -4.15 -20.84 3.39
C PRO A 235 -5.25 -21.61 2.67
N MET A 236 -4.98 -22.14 1.48
CA MET A 236 -5.84 -23.14 0.87
C MET A 236 -5.70 -24.45 1.67
N GLY A 237 -6.80 -24.94 2.25
CA GLY A 237 -6.85 -26.28 2.84
C GLY A 237 -6.17 -26.48 4.20
N GLY A 238 -5.80 -25.41 4.92
CA GLY A 238 -5.34 -25.50 6.31
C GLY A 238 -3.89 -25.97 6.54
N ASN A 239 -3.12 -26.22 5.46
CA ASN A 239 -1.68 -26.44 5.55
C ASN A 239 -0.92 -25.13 5.32
N GLU A 240 0.03 -24.83 6.21
CA GLU A 240 0.62 -23.49 6.33
C GLU A 240 1.67 -23.11 5.27
N ASN A 241 2.06 -24.02 4.37
CA ASN A 241 3.33 -23.89 3.64
C ASN A 241 3.31 -24.02 2.11
N GLU A 242 2.21 -24.38 1.44
CA GLU A 242 2.32 -24.77 0.02
C GLU A 242 1.35 -24.07 -0.96
N ASP A 243 0.12 -23.71 -0.57
CA ASP A 243 -0.90 -23.20 -1.51
C ASP A 243 -1.55 -21.85 -1.08
N ASP A 244 -0.76 -20.92 -0.60
CA ASP A 244 -1.27 -19.61 -0.22
C ASP A 244 -1.62 -18.76 -1.46
N GLU A 245 -2.88 -18.30 -1.52
CA GLU A 245 -3.32 -17.32 -2.52
C GLU A 245 -3.46 -15.93 -1.91
N VAL A 246 -3.01 -14.93 -2.66
CA VAL A 246 -3.23 -13.53 -2.33
C VAL A 246 -4.67 -13.19 -2.66
N TYR A 247 -5.47 -12.96 -1.63
CA TYR A 247 -6.92 -12.89 -1.78
C TYR A 247 -7.50 -11.54 -1.36
N GLY A 248 -6.83 -10.83 -0.45
CA GLY A 248 -7.35 -9.61 0.16
C GLY A 248 -6.38 -8.44 0.17
N VAL A 249 -6.93 -7.23 0.22
CA VAL A 249 -6.17 -5.97 0.26
C VAL A 249 -6.47 -5.17 1.53
N LEU A 250 -5.43 -4.54 2.05
CA LEU A 250 -5.42 -3.65 3.21
C LEU A 250 -4.91 -2.26 2.81
N ASP A 251 -5.12 -1.30 3.71
CA ASP A 251 -4.57 0.06 3.70
C ASP A 251 -4.78 0.89 2.42
N TRP A 252 -5.86 1.68 2.44
CA TRP A 252 -6.25 2.58 1.37
C TRP A 252 -5.76 4.02 1.58
N GLY A 253 -4.71 4.23 2.38
CA GLY A 253 -4.19 5.57 2.73
C GLY A 253 -3.58 6.34 1.54
N ASP A 254 -2.97 5.62 0.60
CA ASP A 254 -2.28 6.21 -0.56
C ASP A 254 -3.11 6.25 -1.83
N VAL A 255 -4.43 6.08 -1.72
CA VAL A 255 -5.34 6.14 -2.87
C VAL A 255 -5.27 7.50 -3.54
N HIS A 256 -5.03 7.53 -4.85
CA HIS A 256 -4.90 8.74 -5.64
C HIS A 256 -5.22 8.51 -7.12
N GLY A 257 -5.24 9.58 -7.93
CA GLY A 257 -5.46 9.50 -9.37
C GLY A 257 -4.19 9.26 -10.18
N GLY A 258 -4.27 8.44 -11.22
CA GLY A 258 -3.18 8.26 -12.18
C GLY A 258 -3.49 7.28 -13.30
N ALA A 259 -2.49 6.93 -14.11
CA ALA A 259 -2.64 5.87 -15.11
C ALA A 259 -2.53 4.49 -14.46
N ARG A 260 -3.37 3.52 -14.82
CA ARG A 260 -3.38 2.17 -14.20
C ARG A 260 -2.01 1.49 -14.17
N VAL A 261 -1.20 1.66 -15.22
CA VAL A 261 0.19 1.16 -15.28
C VAL A 261 1.07 1.64 -14.12
N MET A 262 0.75 2.77 -13.49
CA MET A 262 1.48 3.27 -12.31
C MET A 262 1.24 2.38 -11.09
N ASP A 263 0.00 1.95 -10.83
CA ASP A 263 -0.31 1.05 -9.71
C ASP A 263 0.26 -0.36 -9.97
N LEU A 264 0.25 -0.78 -11.24
CA LEU A 264 0.93 -2.00 -11.65
C LEU A 264 2.44 -1.93 -11.40
N ALA A 265 3.08 -0.80 -11.70
CA ALA A 265 4.49 -0.61 -11.38
C ALA A 265 4.77 -0.65 -9.87
N VAL A 266 3.89 -0.09 -9.04
CA VAL A 266 3.99 -0.19 -7.58
C VAL A 266 3.96 -1.65 -7.14
N LEU A 267 2.97 -2.42 -7.58
CA LEU A 267 2.89 -3.86 -7.30
C LEU A 267 4.17 -4.60 -7.72
N LEU A 268 4.62 -4.41 -8.96
CA LEU A 268 5.77 -5.14 -9.50
C LEU A 268 7.07 -4.81 -8.79
N THR A 269 7.23 -3.59 -8.25
CA THR A 269 8.38 -3.27 -7.39
C THR A 269 8.48 -4.23 -6.21
N TYR A 270 7.37 -4.49 -5.52
CA TYR A 270 7.39 -5.37 -4.34
C TYR A 270 7.46 -6.85 -4.71
N VAL A 271 6.88 -7.26 -5.85
CA VAL A 271 7.08 -8.61 -6.39
C VAL A 271 8.55 -8.88 -6.74
N LEU A 272 9.24 -7.90 -7.33
CA LEU A 272 10.67 -8.01 -7.66
C LEU A 272 11.56 -8.07 -6.41
N MET A 273 11.18 -7.34 -5.36
CA MET A 273 11.92 -7.28 -4.10
C MET A 273 11.65 -8.47 -3.18
N ALA A 274 10.53 -9.16 -3.35
CA ALA A 274 10.15 -10.31 -2.56
C ALA A 274 11.17 -11.45 -2.72
N PRO A 275 11.50 -12.19 -1.63
CA PRO A 275 12.35 -13.36 -1.74
C PRO A 275 11.75 -14.40 -2.71
N SER A 276 12.56 -14.92 -3.63
CA SER A 276 12.17 -15.93 -4.61
C SER A 276 12.78 -17.29 -4.29
N SER A 277 12.24 -18.36 -4.89
CA SER A 277 12.91 -19.66 -4.92
C SER A 277 14.22 -19.57 -5.71
N LEU A 278 15.16 -20.48 -5.42
CA LEU A 278 16.44 -20.55 -6.14
C LEU A 278 16.27 -20.84 -7.63
N ASP A 279 15.17 -21.51 -8.00
CA ASP A 279 14.91 -21.96 -9.37
C ASP A 279 14.23 -20.89 -10.25
N ARG A 280 13.99 -19.68 -9.71
CA ARG A 280 13.30 -18.61 -10.45
C ARG A 280 13.90 -17.23 -10.22
N SER A 281 14.01 -16.46 -11.30
CA SER A 281 14.38 -15.05 -11.26
C SER A 281 13.24 -14.12 -10.78
N SER A 282 13.59 -13.01 -10.12
CA SER A 282 12.60 -11.99 -9.73
C SER A 282 11.80 -11.45 -10.93
N GLU A 283 12.41 -11.36 -12.11
CA GLU A 283 11.73 -10.92 -13.34
C GLU A 283 10.67 -11.92 -13.81
N GLU A 284 10.87 -13.22 -13.60
CA GLU A 284 9.85 -14.24 -13.88
C GLU A 284 8.69 -14.14 -12.87
N ASN A 285 8.96 -13.85 -11.59
CA ASN A 285 7.90 -13.54 -10.61
C ASN A 285 7.06 -12.32 -11.06
N ALA A 286 7.72 -11.27 -11.56
CA ALA A 286 7.03 -10.12 -12.13
C ALA A 286 6.19 -10.49 -13.37
N GLY A 287 6.70 -11.38 -14.23
CA GLY A 287 5.95 -11.94 -15.36
C GLY A 287 4.68 -12.69 -14.94
N LEU A 288 4.73 -13.46 -13.84
CA LEU A 288 3.56 -14.14 -13.28
C LEU A 288 2.53 -13.15 -12.72
N ALA A 289 2.98 -12.13 -12.00
CA ALA A 289 2.10 -11.06 -11.52
C ALA A 289 1.46 -10.28 -12.68
N LEU A 290 2.22 -10.00 -13.75
CA LEU A 290 1.68 -9.42 -14.98
C LEU A 290 0.61 -10.31 -15.61
N THR A 291 0.86 -11.61 -15.69
CA THR A 291 -0.09 -12.60 -16.22
C THR A 291 -1.42 -12.54 -15.47
N GLY A 292 -1.39 -12.58 -14.13
CA GLY A 292 -2.60 -12.49 -13.31
C GLY A 292 -3.33 -11.15 -13.45
N TYR A 293 -2.61 -10.04 -13.56
CA TYR A 293 -3.21 -8.73 -13.76
C TYR A 293 -3.91 -8.62 -15.13
N LEU A 294 -3.23 -9.05 -16.20
CA LEU A 294 -3.71 -8.95 -17.58
C LEU A 294 -4.94 -9.83 -17.86
N GLN A 295 -5.17 -10.89 -17.08
CA GLN A 295 -6.44 -11.65 -17.13
C GLN A 295 -7.67 -10.79 -16.85
N HIS A 296 -7.52 -9.72 -16.08
CA HIS A 296 -8.62 -8.80 -15.74
C HIS A 296 -8.57 -7.49 -16.52
N VAL A 297 -7.38 -7.06 -16.95
CA VAL A 297 -7.15 -5.78 -17.64
C VAL A 297 -6.27 -5.98 -18.88
N PRO A 298 -6.75 -6.69 -19.91
CA PRO A 298 -5.92 -7.14 -21.04
C PRO A 298 -5.40 -5.99 -21.92
N ASP A 299 -6.12 -4.87 -21.97
CA ASP A 299 -5.73 -3.68 -22.73
C ASP A 299 -4.47 -2.99 -22.16
N GLU A 300 -4.12 -3.25 -20.89
CA GLU A 300 -2.89 -2.72 -20.28
C GLU A 300 -1.62 -3.33 -20.87
N ALA A 301 -1.72 -4.43 -21.63
CA ALA A 301 -0.58 -5.02 -22.34
C ALA A 301 0.12 -3.99 -23.26
N ALA A 302 -0.61 -3.00 -23.78
CA ALA A 302 -0.06 -1.92 -24.59
C ALA A 302 0.92 -1.01 -23.83
N ASN A 303 0.88 -1.00 -22.49
CA ASN A 303 1.70 -0.15 -21.63
C ASN A 303 2.86 -0.90 -20.95
N LEU A 304 3.06 -2.20 -21.21
CA LEU A 304 4.20 -2.94 -20.65
C LEU A 304 5.58 -2.31 -20.92
N PRO A 305 5.85 -1.70 -22.11
CA PRO A 305 7.11 -1.01 -22.36
C PRO A 305 7.41 0.16 -21.41
N LEU A 306 6.39 0.66 -20.68
CA LEU A 306 6.56 1.73 -19.71
C LEU A 306 7.08 1.23 -18.35
N LEU A 307 6.87 -0.04 -18.04
CA LEU A 307 7.01 -0.57 -16.68
C LEU A 307 8.44 -0.52 -16.15
N LYS A 308 9.47 -0.75 -16.97
CA LYS A 308 10.86 -0.70 -16.49
C LYS A 308 11.16 0.65 -15.81
N THR A 309 10.84 1.75 -16.47
CA THR A 309 11.05 3.10 -15.95
C THR A 309 10.18 3.38 -14.73
N LEU A 310 8.91 2.95 -14.74
CA LEU A 310 7.99 3.20 -13.62
C LEU A 310 8.37 2.39 -12.36
N VAL A 311 8.75 1.14 -12.53
CA VAL A 311 9.22 0.25 -11.45
C VAL A 311 10.55 0.77 -10.90
N ALA A 312 11.47 1.20 -11.75
CA ALA A 312 12.71 1.85 -11.32
C ALA A 312 12.43 3.14 -10.54
N ALA A 313 11.48 3.97 -11.00
CA ALA A 313 11.06 5.19 -10.31
C ALA A 313 10.46 4.89 -8.92
N ARG A 314 9.61 3.87 -8.79
CA ARG A 314 9.10 3.43 -7.47
C ARG A 314 10.19 2.86 -6.58
N LEU A 315 11.15 2.11 -7.13
CA LEU A 315 12.33 1.64 -6.39
C LEU A 315 13.15 2.83 -5.86
N CYS A 316 13.44 3.83 -6.70
CA CYS A 316 14.08 5.08 -6.28
C CYS A 316 13.31 5.77 -5.15
N GLN A 317 11.98 5.86 -5.26
CA GLN A 317 11.13 6.44 -4.23
C GLN A 317 11.23 5.67 -2.90
N SER A 318 11.16 4.33 -2.94
CA SER A 318 11.27 3.47 -1.76
C SER A 318 12.63 3.58 -1.09
N VAL A 319 13.74 3.56 -1.86
CA VAL A 319 15.08 3.63 -1.28
C VAL A 319 15.38 5.02 -0.70
N VAL A 320 15.13 6.09 -1.47
CA VAL A 320 15.41 7.47 -1.03
C VAL A 320 14.57 7.84 0.20
N LYS A 321 13.26 7.61 0.16
CA LYS A 321 12.39 7.96 1.29
C LYS A 321 12.59 7.08 2.49
N GLY A 322 12.91 5.80 2.27
CA GLY A 322 13.30 4.92 3.36
C GLY A 322 14.53 5.47 4.08
N LEU A 323 15.61 5.79 3.36
CA LEU A 323 16.81 6.40 3.95
C LEU A 323 16.50 7.70 4.69
N GLU A 324 15.67 8.58 4.11
CA GLU A 324 15.25 9.81 4.78
C GLU A 324 14.49 9.50 6.10
N ALA A 325 13.59 8.52 6.09
CA ALA A 325 12.86 8.08 7.28
C ALA A 325 13.81 7.50 8.34
N PHE A 326 14.82 6.72 7.94
CA PHE A 326 15.83 6.17 8.86
C PHE A 326 16.71 7.27 9.46
N GLN A 327 17.12 8.27 8.68
CA GLN A 327 17.85 9.43 9.19
C GLN A 327 17.03 10.22 10.23
N LYS A 328 15.70 10.30 10.04
CA LYS A 328 14.78 10.96 10.99
C LYS A 328 14.49 10.10 12.23
N ASN A 329 14.40 8.78 12.07
CA ASN A 329 14.13 7.84 13.15
C ASN A 329 15.03 6.59 13.01
N PRO A 330 16.24 6.62 13.60
CA PRO A 330 17.21 5.52 13.49
C PRO A 330 16.75 4.20 14.10
N ASP A 331 15.71 4.20 14.95
CA ASP A 331 15.17 2.98 15.55
C ASP A 331 14.31 2.16 14.56
N ASN A 332 13.96 2.74 13.40
CA ASN A 332 13.17 2.06 12.37
C ASN A 332 14.03 1.09 11.54
N LYS A 333 14.40 -0.04 12.15
CA LYS A 333 15.24 -1.08 11.52
C LYS A 333 14.62 -1.74 10.28
N TYR A 334 13.29 -1.72 10.14
CA TYR A 334 12.58 -2.25 8.97
C TYR A 334 13.05 -1.60 7.65
N VAL A 335 13.42 -0.32 7.72
CA VAL A 335 13.91 0.41 6.57
C VAL A 335 15.16 -0.25 6.00
N LEU A 336 16.08 -0.71 6.84
CA LEU A 336 17.39 -1.23 6.41
C LEU A 336 17.26 -2.51 5.57
N ASP A 337 16.41 -3.45 5.98
CA ASP A 337 16.15 -4.71 5.24
C ASP A 337 15.58 -4.40 3.84
N THR A 338 14.69 -3.39 3.77
CA THR A 338 14.06 -2.95 2.52
C THR A 338 15.04 -2.22 1.61
N GLN A 339 16.03 -1.49 2.17
CA GLN A 339 17.04 -0.77 1.41
C GLN A 339 17.97 -1.69 0.63
N GLU A 340 18.48 -2.75 1.25
CA GLU A 340 19.44 -3.63 0.58
C GLU A 340 18.81 -4.32 -0.63
N SER A 341 17.61 -4.89 -0.45
CA SER A 341 16.87 -5.50 -1.56
C SER A 341 16.52 -4.46 -2.62
N GLY A 342 16.07 -3.26 -2.21
CA GLY A 342 15.72 -2.16 -3.11
C GLY A 342 16.87 -1.71 -4.03
N TRP A 343 18.07 -1.47 -3.48
CA TRP A 343 19.24 -1.08 -4.27
C TRP A 343 19.70 -2.18 -5.23
N ARG A 344 19.71 -3.44 -4.76
CA ARG A 344 20.05 -4.59 -5.60
C ARG A 344 19.09 -4.74 -6.78
N CYS A 345 17.77 -4.64 -6.51
CA CYS A 345 16.75 -4.68 -7.55
C CYS A 345 16.86 -3.50 -8.52
N LEU A 346 17.10 -2.28 -8.01
CA LEU A 346 17.23 -1.09 -8.84
C LEU A 346 18.38 -1.20 -9.83
N ARG A 347 19.59 -1.56 -9.36
CA ARG A 347 20.77 -1.72 -10.22
C ARG A 347 20.53 -2.79 -11.29
N ARG A 348 20.08 -3.98 -10.87
CA ARG A 348 19.78 -5.10 -11.78
C ARG A 348 18.73 -4.72 -12.83
N LEU A 349 17.62 -4.12 -12.41
CA LEU A 349 16.55 -3.72 -13.32
C LEU A 349 17.02 -2.67 -14.33
N TRP A 350 17.78 -1.67 -13.87
CA TRP A 350 18.24 -0.57 -14.72
C TRP A 350 19.30 -1.02 -15.73
N ASP A 351 20.20 -1.92 -15.31
CA ASP A 351 21.25 -2.50 -16.16
C ASP A 351 20.69 -3.52 -17.18
N THR A 352 19.53 -4.13 -16.92
CA THR A 352 18.91 -5.11 -17.82
C THR A 352 18.35 -4.41 -19.07
N PRO A 353 18.76 -4.78 -20.30
CA PRO A 353 18.21 -4.19 -21.53
C PRO A 353 16.69 -4.37 -21.65
N ASP A 354 16.01 -3.36 -22.20
CA ASP A 354 14.55 -3.35 -22.33
C ASP A 354 14.01 -4.57 -23.09
N GLU A 355 14.69 -4.96 -24.19
CA GLU A 355 14.34 -6.12 -25.01
C GLU A 355 14.43 -7.44 -24.21
N GLN A 356 15.44 -7.58 -23.36
CA GLN A 356 15.62 -8.78 -22.53
C GLN A 356 14.53 -8.88 -21.46
N LEU A 357 14.21 -7.76 -20.80
CA LEU A 357 13.17 -7.73 -19.78
C LEU A 357 11.78 -8.03 -20.39
N LEU A 358 11.46 -7.38 -21.51
CA LEU A 358 10.21 -7.61 -22.24
C LEU A 358 10.12 -9.04 -22.75
N ALA A 359 11.19 -9.60 -23.32
CA ALA A 359 11.20 -11.00 -23.76
C ALA A 359 10.97 -11.97 -22.60
N THR A 360 11.52 -11.69 -21.42
CA THR A 360 11.29 -12.48 -20.22
C THR A 360 9.81 -12.44 -19.81
N TRP A 361 9.22 -11.25 -19.73
CA TRP A 361 7.81 -11.11 -19.38
C TRP A 361 6.88 -11.71 -20.41
N SER A 362 7.11 -11.50 -21.70
CA SER A 362 6.29 -12.09 -22.77
C SER A 362 6.35 -13.62 -22.73
N ARG A 363 7.54 -14.22 -22.57
CA ARG A 363 7.69 -15.67 -22.43
C ARG A 363 6.88 -16.22 -21.26
N VAL A 364 6.88 -15.51 -20.12
CA VAL A 364 6.08 -15.92 -18.97
C VAL A 364 4.60 -15.76 -19.31
N ILE A 365 4.16 -14.60 -19.78
CA ILE A 365 2.74 -14.32 -20.09
C ILE A 365 2.16 -15.34 -21.10
N ASP A 366 2.93 -15.71 -22.12
CA ASP A 366 2.50 -16.66 -23.16
C ASP A 366 2.68 -18.14 -22.75
N GLY A 367 3.30 -18.40 -21.60
CA GLY A 367 3.53 -19.74 -21.06
C GLY A 367 2.27 -20.38 -20.45
N PRO A 368 2.30 -21.71 -20.19
CA PRO A 368 1.23 -22.39 -19.48
C PRO A 368 1.27 -22.07 -17.97
N HIS A 369 0.12 -21.76 -17.36
CA HIS A 369 -0.04 -21.47 -15.93
C HIS A 369 -1.26 -22.12 -15.32
#